data_AF-A0A1X7SMK1-F1
#
_entry.id   AF-A0A1X7SMK1-F1
#
_cell.length_a   1.000
_cell.length_b   1.000
_cell.length_c   1.000
_cell.angle_alpha   90.00
_cell.angle_beta   90.00
_cell.angle_gamma   90.00
#
_symmetry.space_group_name_H-M   'P 1'
#
loop_
_entity.id
_entity.type
_entity.pdbx_description
1 polymer ?
#
loop_
_entity_poly.entity_id
_entity_poly.type
_entity_poly.pdbx_seq_one_letter_code
_entity_poly.pdbx_strand_id
1 'polypeptide(L)'
;MNSTLQEMKIEYKGRNEIASTIISVIRGVTRNKTIISLIINDPLPLPDGVIEQLLKDNNTLQALSLYIPDRILSSSLNIVEVNTPLTALEIGRKRSSKLMTSLLPHIKGLHCLILHDPYPPHLLFLSHPSLHTLTLPLDTAESAIELFTILQTNTTLKALS
;
A
#
# COMPACT_ATOMS: atom_id res chain seq x y z
N MET A 1 19.30 21.81 -17.97
CA MET A 1 18.67 20.48 -17.84
C MET A 1 18.02 20.44 -16.46
N ASN A 2 16.72 20.70 -16.35
CA ASN A 2 16.01 20.73 -15.06
C ASN A 2 15.25 19.42 -14.90
N SER A 3 15.93 18.36 -14.49
CA SER A 3 15.28 17.09 -14.16
C SER A 3 14.80 17.13 -12.71
N THR A 4 13.49 17.21 -12.51
CA THR A 4 12.85 17.12 -11.20
C THR A 4 12.64 15.64 -10.86
N LEU A 5 13.15 15.18 -9.71
CA LEU A 5 12.97 13.79 -9.27
C LEU A 5 11.50 13.52 -8.94
N GLN A 6 10.91 12.50 -9.58
CA GLN A 6 9.50 12.11 -9.44
C GLN A 6 9.31 10.76 -8.75
N GLU A 7 10.29 9.87 -8.83
CA GLU A 7 10.21 8.52 -8.27
C GLU A 7 11.38 8.26 -7.34
N MET A 8 11.12 7.59 -6.23
CA MET A 8 12.14 7.25 -5.26
C MET A 8 11.96 5.80 -4.80
N LYS A 9 13.03 5.00 -4.95
CA LYS A 9 13.12 3.66 -4.38
C LYS A 9 14.18 3.64 -3.29
N ILE A 10 13.79 3.13 -2.12
CA ILE A 10 14.66 2.97 -0.96
C ILE A 10 14.74 1.47 -0.68
N GLU A 11 15.94 0.92 -0.86
CA GLU A 11 16.25 -0.48 -0.57
C GLU A 11 17.40 -0.53 0.43
N TYR A 12 17.13 -1.12 1.60
CA TYR A 12 18.13 -1.26 2.64
C TYR A 12 18.39 -2.73 2.98
N LYS A 13 19.66 -3.11 2.99
CA LYS A 13 20.13 -4.50 3.26
C LYS A 13 20.94 -4.61 4.56
N GLY A 14 21.13 -3.52 5.29
CA GLY A 14 21.89 -3.52 6.55
C GLY A 14 21.03 -3.97 7.74
N ARG A 15 21.66 -4.16 8.91
CA ARG A 15 20.98 -4.77 10.06
C ARG A 15 20.44 -3.80 11.10
N ASN A 16 21.07 -2.65 11.42
CA ASN A 16 20.61 -1.85 12.58
C ASN A 16 20.93 -0.34 12.58
N GLU A 17 21.57 0.25 11.56
CA GLU A 17 22.15 1.61 11.71
C GLU A 17 21.45 2.73 10.93
N ILE A 18 20.50 2.41 10.04
CA ILE A 18 19.97 3.38 9.05
C ILE A 18 18.49 3.76 9.27
N ALA A 19 17.85 3.31 10.36
CA ALA A 19 16.45 3.63 10.64
C ALA A 19 16.20 5.16 10.66
N SER A 20 17.09 5.92 11.33
CA SER A 20 17.03 7.39 11.38
C SER A 20 17.11 8.06 10.00
N THR A 21 17.86 7.46 9.07
CA THR A 21 17.99 7.97 7.70
C THR A 21 16.73 7.69 6.90
N ILE A 22 16.17 6.47 6.98
CA ILE A 22 14.94 6.11 6.25
C ILE A 22 13.77 6.95 6.74
N ILE A 23 13.65 7.17 8.05
CA ILE A 23 12.67 8.11 8.64
C ILE A 23 12.85 9.51 8.06
N SER A 24 14.09 10.00 7.98
CA SER A 24 14.39 11.33 7.43
C SER A 24 14.01 11.43 5.95
N VAL A 25 14.24 10.36 5.18
CA VAL A 25 13.83 10.29 3.78
C VAL A 25 12.31 10.29 3.66
N ILE A 26 11.58 9.46 4.42
CA ILE A 26 10.11 9.44 4.40
C ILE A 26 9.56 10.83 4.74
N ARG A 27 10.04 11.46 5.81
CA ARG A 27 9.65 12.83 6.18
C ARG A 27 9.96 13.85 5.07
N GLY A 28 11.08 13.68 4.38
CA GLY A 28 11.44 14.48 3.21
C GLY A 28 10.44 14.30 2.07
N VAL A 29 10.07 13.05 1.77
CA VAL A 29 9.06 12.71 0.75
C VAL A 29 7.68 13.26 1.14
N THR A 30 7.28 13.18 2.40
CA THR A 30 6.01 13.77 2.90
C THR A 30 5.90 15.25 2.58
N ARG A 31 7.00 16.01 2.70
CA ARG A 31 7.06 17.45 2.42
C ARG A 31 7.29 17.78 0.95
N ASN A 32 7.87 16.85 0.20
CA ASN A 32 8.18 17.03 -1.21
C ASN A 32 6.89 17.08 -2.04
N LYS A 33 6.86 17.95 -3.05
CA LYS A 33 5.69 18.18 -3.92
C LYS A 33 5.86 17.67 -5.35
N THR A 34 6.96 16.97 -5.62
CA THR A 34 7.34 16.52 -6.97
C THR A 34 7.37 14.99 -7.06
N ILE A 35 7.65 14.31 -5.96
CA ILE A 35 7.67 12.85 -5.87
C ILE A 35 6.22 12.35 -5.88
N ILE A 36 5.94 11.51 -6.86
CA ILE A 36 4.65 10.87 -7.10
C ILE A 36 4.68 9.37 -6.80
N SER A 37 5.88 8.77 -6.72
CA SER A 37 6.05 7.33 -6.47
C SER A 37 7.12 7.07 -5.41
N LEU A 38 6.79 6.23 -4.43
CA LEU A 38 7.69 5.82 -3.36
C LEU A 38 7.65 4.30 -3.17
N ILE A 39 8.83 3.69 -3.18
CA ILE A 39 9.01 2.28 -2.86
C ILE A 39 9.84 2.16 -1.59
N ILE A 40 9.26 1.57 -0.53
CA ILE A 40 9.93 1.27 0.73
C ILE A 40 10.12 -0.24 0.83
N ASN A 41 11.36 -0.69 0.63
CA ASN A 41 11.75 -2.07 0.87
C ASN A 41 12.75 -2.13 2.02
N ASP A 42 12.21 -2.13 3.23
CA ASP A 42 12.99 -2.02 4.45
C ASP A 42 12.68 -3.16 5.43
N PRO A 43 13.69 -3.90 5.92
CA PRO A 43 13.55 -4.82 7.04
C PRO A 43 13.71 -4.16 8.43
N LEU A 44 13.76 -2.83 8.55
CA LEU A 44 13.88 -2.13 9.85
C LEU A 44 12.56 -1.72 10.50
N PRO A 45 12.50 -1.70 11.84
CA PRO A 45 11.36 -1.18 12.58
C PRO A 45 11.20 0.32 12.33
N LEU A 46 10.05 0.68 11.75
CA LEU A 46 9.66 2.08 11.59
C LEU A 46 9.04 2.56 12.91
N PRO A 47 9.37 3.77 13.40
CA PRO A 47 8.69 4.36 14.53
C PRO A 47 7.20 4.51 14.25
N ASP A 48 6.42 4.47 15.32
CA ASP A 48 4.98 4.69 15.31
C ASP A 48 4.64 6.03 14.62
N GLY A 49 3.63 6.02 13.75
CA GLY A 49 3.11 7.22 13.11
C GLY A 49 3.83 7.66 11.82
N VAL A 50 4.97 7.07 11.44
CA VAL A 50 5.71 7.53 10.24
C VAL A 50 4.94 7.27 8.95
N ILE A 51 4.31 6.09 8.83
CA ILE A 51 3.51 5.73 7.65
C ILE A 51 2.17 6.48 7.68
N GLU A 52 1.55 6.58 8.85
CA GLU A 52 0.32 7.33 9.08
C GLU A 52 0.50 8.80 8.68
N GLN A 53 1.61 9.41 9.10
CA GLN A 53 1.92 10.79 8.76
C GLN A 53 2.19 10.96 7.26
N LEU A 54 2.91 10.03 6.63
CA LEU A 54 3.11 10.04 5.18
C LEU A 54 1.74 10.04 4.45
N LEU A 55 0.85 9.13 4.83
CA LEU A 55 -0.46 8.96 4.20
C LEU A 55 -1.44 10.10 4.48
N LYS A 56 -1.31 10.75 5.63
CA LYS A 56 -2.16 11.88 6.04
C LYS A 56 -1.69 13.22 5.47
N ASP A 57 -0.38 13.48 5.49
CA ASP A 57 0.18 14.81 5.20
C ASP A 57 0.68 14.96 3.75
N ASN A 58 0.95 13.86 3.05
CA ASN A 58 1.36 13.92 1.65
C ASN A 58 0.14 14.13 0.73
N ASN A 59 0.26 15.04 -0.24
CA ASN A 59 -0.81 15.36 -1.18
C ASN A 59 -0.41 15.25 -2.66
N THR A 60 0.73 14.62 -2.95
CA THR A 60 1.26 14.46 -4.32
C THR A 60 1.56 13.01 -4.69
N LEU A 61 1.77 12.15 -3.71
CA LEU A 61 2.11 10.74 -3.89
C LEU A 61 0.89 10.00 -4.46
N GLN A 62 1.09 9.32 -5.58
CA GLN A 62 0.07 8.58 -6.31
C GLN A 62 0.32 7.08 -6.28
N ALA A 63 1.59 6.67 -6.18
CA ALA A 63 2.00 5.28 -6.11
C ALA A 63 2.83 4.99 -4.86
N LEU A 64 2.48 3.92 -4.14
CA LEU A 64 3.19 3.49 -2.95
C LEU A 64 3.38 1.98 -2.95
N SER A 65 4.62 1.51 -2.77
CA SER A 65 4.92 0.09 -2.54
C SER A 65 5.58 -0.10 -1.17
N LEU A 66 4.98 -0.96 -0.34
CA LEU A 66 5.43 -1.25 1.02
C LEU A 66 5.80 -2.73 1.15
N TYR A 67 7.09 -3.01 1.36
CA TYR A 67 7.59 -4.38 1.60
C TYR A 67 8.09 -4.53 3.04
N ILE A 68 7.19 -4.33 4.00
CA ILE A 68 7.49 -4.26 5.45
C ILE A 68 6.79 -5.44 6.18
N PRO A 69 7.53 -6.33 6.87
CA PRO A 69 6.97 -7.40 7.69
C PRO A 69 6.14 -6.93 8.91
N ASP A 70 5.09 -7.69 9.27
CA ASP A 70 4.29 -7.45 10.48
C ASP A 70 5.06 -7.48 11.81
N ARG A 71 6.21 -8.16 11.82
CA ARG A 71 7.08 -8.27 13.00
C ARG A 71 7.88 -7.00 13.30
N ILE A 72 8.03 -6.11 12.31
CA ILE A 72 8.76 -4.84 12.46
C ILE A 72 7.84 -3.63 12.32
N LEU A 73 6.61 -3.83 11.84
CA LEU A 73 5.57 -2.82 11.95
C LEU A 73 5.30 -2.54 13.42
N SER A 74 5.03 -1.27 13.70
CA SER A 74 4.52 -0.83 14.98
C SER A 74 3.33 -1.68 15.43
N SER A 75 3.31 -2.06 16.71
CA SER A 75 2.14 -2.68 17.33
C SER A 75 0.94 -1.75 17.38
N SER A 76 1.14 -0.43 17.28
CA SER A 76 0.10 0.59 17.31
C SER A 76 -0.24 1.15 15.93
N LEU A 77 0.11 0.45 14.84
CA LEU A 77 -0.22 0.87 13.48
C LEU A 77 -1.74 1.10 13.34
N ASN A 78 -2.13 2.37 13.27
CA ASN A 78 -3.53 2.78 13.26
C ASN A 78 -3.74 3.89 12.23
N ILE A 79 -4.04 3.48 11.00
CA ILE A 79 -4.28 4.38 9.89
C ILE A 79 -5.78 4.70 9.89
N VAL A 80 -6.14 5.86 10.43
CA VAL A 80 -7.55 6.30 10.48
C VAL A 80 -7.88 7.24 9.32
N GLU A 81 -6.88 7.97 8.84
CA GLU A 81 -7.02 9.06 7.86
C GLU A 81 -5.95 8.92 6.77
N VAL A 82 -6.40 8.84 5.52
CA VAL A 82 -5.53 8.83 4.33
C VAL A 82 -6.02 9.95 3.40
N ASN A 83 -5.23 11.02 3.31
CA ASN A 83 -5.51 12.16 2.41
C ASN A 83 -4.65 12.13 1.14
N THR A 84 -3.67 11.22 1.11
CA THR A 84 -2.80 11.03 -0.05
C THR A 84 -3.61 10.54 -1.25
N PRO A 85 -3.43 11.14 -2.45
CA PRO A 85 -4.17 10.75 -3.66
C PRO A 85 -3.63 9.46 -4.28
N LEU A 86 -3.57 8.38 -3.50
CA LEU A 86 -3.06 7.09 -3.96
C LEU A 86 -3.98 6.46 -4.99
N THR A 87 -3.45 6.25 -6.19
CA THR A 87 -4.11 5.52 -7.28
C THR A 87 -3.50 4.13 -7.49
N ALA A 88 -2.28 3.90 -7.00
CA ALA A 88 -1.60 2.60 -7.04
C ALA A 88 -0.99 2.24 -5.68
N LEU A 89 -1.24 1.01 -5.24
CA LEU A 89 -0.70 0.46 -3.99
C LEU A 89 -0.18 -0.95 -4.23
N GLU A 90 1.01 -1.21 -3.72
CA GLU A 90 1.55 -2.56 -3.61
C GLU A 90 1.92 -2.87 -2.16
N ILE A 91 1.46 -4.01 -1.66
CA ILE A 91 1.84 -4.54 -0.35
C ILE A 91 2.57 -5.86 -0.55
N GLY A 92 3.86 -5.84 -0.23
CA GLY A 92 4.82 -6.89 -0.49
C GLY A 92 4.73 -8.12 0.41
N ARG A 93 5.37 -9.20 -0.06
CA ARG A 93 5.35 -10.53 0.57
C ARG A 93 6.24 -10.62 1.81
N LYS A 94 5.74 -10.28 3.00
CA LYS A 94 6.49 -10.48 4.27
C LYS A 94 5.60 -10.75 5.50
N ARG A 95 4.42 -11.37 5.33
CA ARG A 95 3.34 -11.38 6.34
C ARG A 95 3.00 -9.94 6.66
N SER A 96 2.25 -9.32 5.77
CA SER A 96 1.90 -7.90 5.86
C SER A 96 0.42 -7.72 6.20
N SER A 97 -0.16 -8.67 6.95
CA SER A 97 -1.61 -8.71 7.16
C SER A 97 -2.07 -7.51 7.99
N LYS A 98 -1.25 -7.02 8.93
CA LYS A 98 -1.55 -5.80 9.69
C LYS A 98 -1.63 -4.58 8.78
N LEU A 99 -0.66 -4.43 7.85
CA LEU A 99 -0.70 -3.34 6.87
C LEU A 99 -1.96 -3.42 6.02
N MET A 100 -2.29 -4.60 5.50
CA MET A 100 -3.46 -4.80 4.65
C MET A 100 -4.76 -4.47 5.40
N THR A 101 -4.94 -4.97 6.62
CA THR A 101 -6.15 -4.72 7.41
C THR A 101 -6.28 -3.27 7.85
N SER A 102 -5.17 -2.59 8.17
CA SER A 102 -5.20 -1.21 8.65
C SER A 102 -5.25 -0.19 7.51
N LEU A 103 -4.66 -0.47 6.35
CA LEU A 103 -4.53 0.51 5.27
C LEU A 103 -5.67 0.44 4.25
N LEU A 104 -6.02 -0.77 3.80
CA LEU A 104 -6.95 -0.97 2.67
C LEU A 104 -8.33 -0.34 2.91
N PRO A 105 -8.96 -0.42 4.10
CA PRO A 105 -10.29 0.18 4.29
C PRO A 105 -10.34 1.71 4.18
N HIS A 106 -9.18 2.37 4.33
CA HIS A 106 -9.10 3.83 4.43
C HIS A 106 -8.66 4.52 3.13
N ILE A 107 -8.17 3.75 2.14
CA ILE A 107 -7.80 4.29 0.84
C ILE A 107 -9.05 4.37 -0.04
N LYS A 108 -9.18 5.49 -0.77
CA LYS A 108 -10.25 5.72 -1.74
C LYS A 108 -9.65 6.01 -3.11
N GLY A 109 -10.37 5.65 -4.17
CA GLY A 109 -9.96 5.95 -5.55
C GLY A 109 -8.77 5.13 -6.06
N LEU A 110 -8.50 3.97 -5.44
CA LEU A 110 -7.43 3.08 -5.88
C LEU A 110 -7.81 2.43 -7.22
N HIS A 111 -6.92 2.55 -8.22
CA HIS A 111 -7.07 1.94 -9.54
C HIS A 111 -6.22 0.68 -9.71
N CYS A 112 -5.06 0.62 -9.03
CA CYS A 112 -4.16 -0.52 -9.08
C CYS A 112 -3.85 -1.01 -7.67
N LEU A 113 -4.07 -2.30 -7.43
CA LEU A 113 -3.75 -2.97 -6.17
C LEU A 113 -2.97 -4.26 -6.45
N ILE A 114 -1.77 -4.35 -5.88
CA ILE A 114 -0.93 -5.54 -5.94
C ILE A 114 -0.73 -6.05 -4.51
N LEU A 115 -1.26 -7.23 -4.22
CA LEU A 115 -1.08 -7.92 -2.96
C LEU A 115 -0.23 -9.17 -3.19
N HIS A 116 0.66 -9.46 -2.26
CA HIS A 116 1.47 -10.69 -2.31
C HIS A 116 1.07 -11.73 -1.27
N ASP A 117 0.19 -11.37 -0.33
CA ASP A 117 -0.46 -12.27 0.61
C ASP A 117 -1.97 -12.30 0.31
N PRO A 118 -2.68 -13.42 0.58
CA PRO A 118 -4.13 -13.52 0.36
C PRO A 118 -4.93 -12.49 1.13
N TYR A 119 -6.05 -12.04 0.56
CA TYR A 119 -6.98 -11.10 1.19
C TYR A 119 -8.41 -11.43 0.77
N PRO A 120 -9.42 -11.32 1.66
CA PRO A 120 -10.80 -11.67 1.32
C PRO A 120 -11.33 -10.80 0.15
N PRO A 121 -11.71 -11.41 -0.99
CA PRO A 121 -12.24 -10.68 -2.14
C PRO A 121 -13.43 -9.77 -1.82
N HIS A 122 -14.37 -10.23 -0.98
CA HIS A 122 -15.55 -9.42 -0.62
C HIS A 122 -15.16 -8.11 0.09
N LEU A 123 -14.19 -8.13 1.01
CA LEU A 123 -13.71 -6.91 1.68
C LEU A 123 -13.02 -5.97 0.68
N LEU A 124 -12.25 -6.54 -0.26
CA LEU A 124 -11.51 -5.78 -1.25
C LEU A 124 -12.43 -4.94 -2.14
N PHE A 125 -13.47 -5.56 -2.71
CA PHE A 125 -14.38 -4.88 -3.64
C PHE A 125 -15.43 -4.01 -2.93
N LEU A 126 -15.70 -4.23 -1.64
CA LEU A 126 -16.48 -3.30 -0.83
C LEU A 126 -15.74 -1.97 -0.65
N SER A 127 -14.43 -2.01 -0.40
CA SER A 127 -13.61 -0.80 -0.20
C SER A 127 -13.15 -0.15 -1.51
N HIS A 128 -12.94 -0.93 -2.57
CA HIS A 128 -12.31 -0.44 -3.80
C HIS A 128 -13.09 -0.83 -5.07
N PRO A 129 -14.30 -0.27 -5.29
CA PRO A 129 -15.09 -0.55 -6.49
C PRO A 129 -14.48 0.01 -7.79
N SER A 130 -13.47 0.88 -7.71
CA SER A 130 -12.83 1.55 -8.85
C SER A 130 -11.54 0.87 -9.34
N LEU A 131 -11.24 -0.34 -8.86
CA LEU A 131 -10.03 -1.05 -9.27
C LEU A 131 -10.11 -1.45 -10.75
N HIS A 132 -9.06 -1.07 -11.50
CA HIS A 132 -8.83 -1.49 -12.88
C HIS A 132 -7.80 -2.62 -12.97
N THR A 133 -6.89 -2.70 -12.01
CA THR A 133 -5.82 -3.70 -11.98
C THR A 133 -5.74 -4.30 -10.58
N LEU A 134 -5.83 -5.62 -10.51
CA LEU A 134 -5.71 -6.39 -9.28
C LEU A 134 -4.75 -7.55 -9.48
N THR A 135 -3.75 -7.65 -8.63
CA THR A 135 -2.97 -8.87 -8.43
C THR A 135 -3.27 -9.38 -7.02
N LEU A 136 -3.92 -10.54 -6.94
CA LEU A 136 -4.36 -11.15 -5.69
C LEU A 136 -4.01 -12.65 -5.70
N PRO A 137 -3.19 -13.13 -4.75
CA PRO A 137 -2.97 -14.55 -4.53
C PRO A 137 -4.26 -15.18 -3.98
N LEU A 138 -4.65 -16.31 -4.56
CA LEU A 138 -5.77 -17.13 -4.09
C LEU A 138 -5.19 -18.39 -3.45
N ASP A 139 -5.38 -18.54 -2.14
CA ASP A 139 -4.84 -19.64 -1.35
C ASP A 139 -5.81 -20.79 -1.14
N THR A 140 -7.10 -20.55 -1.39
CA THR A 140 -8.19 -21.50 -1.17
C THR A 140 -9.15 -21.52 -2.36
N ALA A 141 -9.82 -22.66 -2.58
CA ALA A 141 -10.84 -22.78 -3.62
C ALA A 141 -12.02 -21.84 -3.33
N GLU A 142 -12.37 -21.67 -2.05
CA GLU A 142 -13.41 -20.76 -1.57
C GLU A 142 -13.10 -19.31 -1.97
N SER A 143 -11.87 -18.83 -1.76
CA SER A 143 -11.46 -17.48 -2.18
C SER A 143 -11.56 -17.27 -3.69
N ALA A 144 -11.24 -18.30 -4.48
CA ALA A 144 -11.37 -18.24 -5.93
C ALA A 144 -12.83 -18.17 -6.36
N ILE A 145 -13.68 -19.05 -5.83
CA ILE A 145 -15.12 -19.08 -6.12
C ILE A 145 -15.77 -17.75 -5.73
N GLU A 146 -15.43 -17.20 -4.57
CA GLU A 146 -15.92 -15.90 -4.11
C GLU A 146 -15.51 -14.79 -5.08
N LEU A 147 -14.24 -14.72 -5.48
CA LEU A 147 -13.75 -13.75 -6.45
C LEU A 147 -14.54 -13.83 -7.76
N PHE A 148 -14.66 -15.03 -8.34
CA PHE A 148 -15.40 -15.21 -9.60
C PHE A 148 -16.87 -14.83 -9.47
N THR A 149 -17.51 -15.17 -8.36
CA THR A 149 -18.91 -14.80 -8.09
C THR A 149 -19.07 -13.28 -8.04
N ILE A 150 -18.16 -12.57 -7.37
CA ILE A 150 -18.18 -11.10 -7.33
C ILE A 150 -17.98 -10.52 -8.73
N LEU A 151 -16.99 -11.00 -9.49
CA LEU A 151 -16.70 -10.48 -10.83
C LEU A 151 -17.87 -10.70 -11.82
N GLN A 152 -18.64 -11.77 -11.64
CA GLN A 152 -19.82 -12.07 -12.47
C GLN A 152 -21.06 -11.25 -12.06
N THR A 153 -21.27 -11.05 -10.76
CA THR A 153 -22.50 -10.43 -10.23
C THR A 153 -22.39 -8.91 -10.07
N ASN A 154 -21.18 -8.38 -9.91
CA ASN A 154 -20.96 -6.96 -9.69
C ASN A 154 -21.04 -6.18 -11.01
N THR A 155 -22.21 -5.57 -11.24
CA THR A 155 -22.50 -4.75 -12.42
C THR A 155 -21.65 -3.48 -12.52
N THR A 156 -21.01 -3.06 -11.43
CA THR A 156 -20.13 -1.87 -11.40
C THR A 156 -18.72 -2.18 -11.89
N LEU A 157 -18.21 -3.38 -11.61
CA LEU A 157 -16.85 -3.80 -11.99
C LEU A 157 -16.71 -4.15 -13.48
N LYS A 158 -17.83 -4.40 -14.20
CA LYS A 158 -17.87 -4.76 -15.64
C LYS A 158 -16.72 -5.70 -16.07
N ALA A 159 -16.46 -6.72 -15.28
CA ALA A 159 -15.25 -7.54 -15.44
C ALA A 159 -15.50 -8.78 -16.31
N LEU A 160 -16.60 -9.50 -16.08
CA LEU A 160 -16.98 -10.72 -16.78
C LEU A 160 -18.39 -10.53 -17.35
N SER A 161 -18.48 -9.87 -18.51
CA SER A 161 -19.74 -9.69 -19.25
C SER A 161 -19.91 -10.79 -20.29
#